data_AF-A0A9E4I2N5-F1
#
_entry.id   AF-A0A9E4I2N5-F1
#
_cell.length_a   1.000
_cell.length_b   1.000
_cell.length_c   1.000
_cell.angle_alpha   90.00
_cell.angle_beta   90.00
_cell.angle_gamma   90.00
#
_symmetry.space_group_name_H-M   'P 1'
#
loop_
_entity.id
_entity.type
_entity.pdbx_description
1 polymer ?
#
loop_
_entity_poly.entity_id
_entity_poly.type
_entity_poly.pdbx_seq_one_letter_code
_entity_poly.pdbx_strand_id
1 'polypeptide(L)' 'GDAACDPEWEEARQGVDDMWDELNREDVTAIEWMQKGRQSPAFDGGVLSACWDSSHQHFARLVVETMT' A
#
# COMPACT_ATOMS: atom_id res chain seq x y z
N GLY A 1 8.08 14.68 -18.17
CA GLY A 1 9.00 14.91 -19.31
C GLY A 1 10.24 15.60 -18.77
N ASP A 2 11.34 15.59 -19.52
CA ASP A 2 12.66 15.99 -19.02
C ASP A 2 12.72 17.38 -18.36
N ALA A 3 11.92 18.34 -18.83
CA ALA A 3 11.79 19.67 -18.24
C ALA A 3 11.32 19.67 -16.77
N ALA A 4 10.63 18.61 -16.32
CA ALA A 4 10.23 18.47 -14.93
C ALA A 4 11.44 18.37 -13.98
N CYS A 5 12.65 18.06 -14.49
CA CYS A 5 13.89 18.00 -13.74
C CYS A 5 14.64 19.34 -13.69
N ASP A 6 14.16 20.38 -14.36
CA ASP A 6 14.82 21.69 -14.38
C ASP A 6 14.85 22.33 -12.97
N PRO A 7 15.85 23.17 -12.65
CA PRO A 7 16.01 23.74 -11.31
C PRO A 7 14.80 24.55 -10.82
N GLU A 8 14.02 25.15 -11.72
CA GLU A 8 12.82 25.92 -11.37
C GLU A 8 11.73 25.08 -10.70
N TRP A 9 11.76 23.75 -10.87
CA TRP A 9 10.80 22.82 -10.29
C TRP A 9 11.37 22.03 -9.10
N GLU A 10 12.58 22.33 -8.65
CA GLU A 10 13.27 21.56 -7.61
C GLU A 10 12.50 21.49 -6.29
N GLU A 11 11.99 22.63 -5.81
CA GLU A 11 11.18 22.69 -4.59
C GLU A 11 9.87 21.90 -4.74
N ALA A 12 9.19 22.03 -5.89
CA ALA A 12 7.95 21.31 -6.16
C ALA A 12 8.17 19.80 -6.23
N ARG A 13 9.28 19.34 -6.83
CA ARG A 13 9.66 17.92 -6.85
C ARG A 13 9.94 17.41 -5.44
N GLN A 14 10.74 18.14 -4.67
CA GLN A 14 11.07 17.75 -3.30
C GLN A 14 9.80 17.62 -2.46
N GLY A 15 8.84 18.55 -2.60
CA GLY A 15 7.57 18.45 -1.89
C GLY A 15 6.73 17.22 -2.27
N VAL A 16 6.78 16.78 -3.54
CA VAL A 16 6.13 15.54 -3.97
C VAL A 16 6.84 14.31 -3.39
N ASP A 17 8.17 14.31 -3.40
CA ASP A 17 8.98 13.22 -2.86
C ASP A 17 8.77 13.08 -1.35
N ASP A 18 8.77 14.19 -0.60
CA ASP A 18 8.52 14.22 0.84
C ASP A 18 7.12 13.70 1.17
N MET A 19 6.10 14.13 0.41
CA MET A 19 4.73 13.66 0.58
C MET A 19 4.63 12.14 0.35
N TRP A 20 5.29 11.61 -0.68
CA TRP A 20 5.28 10.16 -0.94
C TRP A 20 6.07 9.38 0.12
N ASP A 21 7.18 9.91 0.63
CA ASP A 21 7.91 9.28 1.74
C ASP A 21 7.04 9.19 2.99
N GLU A 22 6.33 10.27 3.33
CA GLU A 22 5.42 10.30 4.48
C GLU A 22 4.28 9.28 4.33
N LEU A 23 3.55 9.30 3.22
CA LEU A 23 2.46 8.37 2.94
C LEU A 23 2.93 6.91 2.97
N ASN A 24 4.09 6.62 2.37
CA ASN A 24 4.64 5.27 2.37
C ASN A 24 4.99 4.78 3.78
N ARG A 25 5.50 5.67 4.65
CA ARG A 25 5.79 5.31 6.05
C ARG A 25 4.52 4.98 6.84
N GLU A 26 3.44 5.71 6.60
CA GLU A 26 2.13 5.43 7.20
C GLU A 26 1.64 4.03 6.81
N ASP A 27 1.67 3.71 5.51
CA ASP A 27 1.25 2.41 4.99
C ASP A 27 2.11 1.26 5.50
N VAL A 28 3.45 1.41 5.50
CA VAL A 28 4.38 0.40 6.04
C VAL A 28 4.05 0.10 7.50
N THR A 29 3.83 1.15 8.30
CA THR A 29 3.49 1.00 9.71
C THR A 29 2.20 0.19 9.85
N ALA A 30 1.13 0.55 9.13
CA ALA A 30 -0.14 -0.17 9.18
C ALA A 30 0.02 -1.65 8.80
N ILE A 31 0.80 -1.96 7.76
CA ILE A 31 1.05 -3.32 7.28
C ILE A 31 1.80 -4.15 8.34
N GLU A 32 2.84 -3.60 8.96
CA GLU A 32 3.60 -4.31 10.00
C GLU A 32 2.73 -4.68 11.20
N TRP A 33 1.88 -3.75 11.65
CA TRP A 33 0.94 -4.01 12.73
C TRP A 33 -0.10 -5.08 12.36
N MET A 34 -0.65 -5.02 11.15
CA MET A 34 -1.55 -6.06 10.65
C MET A 34 -0.86 -7.42 10.62
N GLN A 35 0.37 -7.50 10.11
CA GLN A 35 1.12 -8.74 10.04
C GLN A 35 1.38 -9.34 11.43
N LYS A 36 1.74 -8.51 12.40
CA LYS A 36 1.89 -8.94 13.80
C LYS A 36 0.58 -9.48 14.39
N GLY A 37 -0.54 -8.82 14.10
CA GLY A 37 -1.87 -9.28 14.53
C GLY A 37 -2.23 -10.65 13.94
N ARG A 38 -1.92 -10.88 12.66
CA ARG A 38 -2.21 -12.14 11.94
C ARG A 38 -1.41 -13.34 12.46
N GLN A 39 -0.32 -13.12 13.19
CA GLN A 39 0.43 -14.19 13.85
C GLN A 39 -0.28 -14.74 15.10
N SER A 40 -1.32 -14.06 15.60
CA SER A 40 -2.11 -14.54 16.73
C SER A 40 -2.85 -15.84 16.36
N PRO A 41 -2.82 -16.88 17.22
CA PRO A 41 -3.65 -18.07 17.04
C PRO A 41 -5.15 -17.79 17.04
N ALA A 42 -5.57 -16.63 17.55
CA ALA A 42 -6.97 -16.20 17.55
C ALA A 42 -7.39 -15.50 16.24
N PHE A 43 -6.47 -15.28 15.31
CA PHE A 43 -6.79 -14.70 14.01
C PHE A 43 -7.40 -15.76 13.08
N ASP A 44 -8.59 -15.48 12.54
CA ASP A 44 -9.43 -16.44 11.80
C ASP A 44 -9.41 -16.24 10.27
N GLY A 45 -8.59 -15.33 9.77
CA GLY A 45 -8.47 -15.01 8.34
C GLY A 45 -8.89 -13.57 8.00
N GLY A 46 -9.65 -12.89 8.85
CA GLY A 46 -10.13 -11.53 8.63
C GLY A 46 -11.27 -11.44 7.61
N VAL A 47 -11.79 -10.23 7.40
CA VAL A 47 -12.96 -9.97 6.51
C VAL A 47 -12.65 -8.81 5.57
N LEU A 48 -12.97 -8.98 4.28
CA LEU A 48 -12.91 -7.93 3.28
C LEU A 48 -14.31 -7.37 3.04
N SER A 49 -14.42 -6.04 2.98
CA SER A 49 -15.67 -5.37 2.69
C SER A 49 -16.10 -5.60 1.23
N ALA A 50 -17.38 -5.90 1.02
CA ALA A 50 -17.94 -6.04 -0.32
C ALA A 50 -17.97 -4.71 -1.10
N CYS A 51 -18.04 -3.57 -0.42
CA CYS A 51 -18.09 -2.25 -1.07
C CYS A 51 -16.72 -1.59 -1.20
N TRP A 52 -15.83 -1.75 -0.21
CA TRP A 52 -14.55 -1.03 -0.17
C TRP A 52 -13.38 -1.86 -0.72
N ASP A 53 -13.42 -3.18 -0.64
CA ASP A 53 -12.26 -4.05 -0.89
C ASP A 53 -12.35 -4.85 -2.20
N SER A 54 -13.09 -4.36 -3.19
CA SER A 54 -13.28 -5.07 -4.46
C SER A 54 -11.95 -5.38 -5.18
N SER A 55 -10.99 -4.44 -5.17
CA SER A 55 -9.65 -4.63 -5.74
C SER A 55 -8.84 -5.66 -4.95
N HIS A 56 -8.85 -5.58 -3.61
CA HIS A 56 -8.18 -6.55 -2.74
C HIS A 56 -8.72 -7.97 -2.95
N GLN A 57 -10.04 -8.12 -3.07
CA GLN A 57 -10.68 -9.40 -3.37
C GLN A 57 -10.24 -9.96 -4.73
N HIS A 58 -10.18 -9.10 -5.77
CA HIS A 58 -9.73 -9.53 -7.09
C HIS A 58 -8.26 -9.97 -7.07
N PHE A 59 -7.38 -9.19 -6.44
CA PHE A 59 -5.98 -9.54 -6.31
C PHE A 59 -5.78 -10.87 -5.55
N ALA A 60 -6.51 -11.08 -4.44
CA ALA A 60 -6.45 -12.32 -3.69
C ALA A 60 -6.85 -13.55 -4.55
N ARG A 61 -7.83 -13.41 -5.44
CA ARG A 61 -8.21 -14.49 -6.38
C ARG A 61 -7.09 -14.80 -7.36
N LEU A 62 -6.47 -13.78 -7.97
CA LEU A 62 -5.34 -13.97 -8.88
C LEU A 62 -4.17 -14.71 -8.22
N VAL A 63 -3.88 -14.38 -6.96
CA VAL A 63 -2.84 -15.07 -6.19
C VAL A 63 -3.18 -16.55 -6.02
N VAL A 64 -4.40 -16.88 -5.61
CA VAL A 64 -4.83 -18.29 -5.47
C VAL A 64 -4.73 -19.02 -6.80
N GLU A 65 -5.27 -18.44 -7.87
CA GLU A 65 -5.27 -19.03 -9.22
C GLU A 65 -3.85 -19.27 -9.75
N THR A 66 -2.88 -18.43 -9.39
CA THR A 66 -1.48 -18.58 -9.81
C THR A 66 -0.72 -19.61 -8.98
N MET A 67 -1.18 -19.91 -7.77
CA MET A 67 -0.54 -20.86 -6.85
C MET A 67 -1.04 -22.31 -7.00
N THR A 68 -2.12 -22.51 -7.78
CA THR A 68 -2.71 -23.83 -8.10
C THR A 68 -2.40 -24.28 -9.50
#